data_AF-A0A4Y8HZZ7-F1
#
_entry.id   AF-A0A4Y8HZZ7-F1
#
_cell.length_a   1.000
_cell.length_b   1.000
_cell.length_c   1.000
_cell.angle_alpha   90.00
_cell.angle_beta   90.00
_cell.angle_gamma   90.00
#
_symmetry.space_group_name_H-M   'P 1'
#
loop_
_entity.id
_entity.type
_entity.pdbx_description
1 polymer ?
#
loop_
_entity_poly.entity_id
_entity_poly.type
_entity_poly.pdbx_seq_one_letter_code
_entity_poly.pdbx_strand_id
1 'polypeptide(L)'
;MTKRLDRINKKAEIANQVFWDEIASVHYKSYDIEKLKQGKSLIDEIQKKEIGSVKDKSLLHLQCHIGTDSLSWAVEGAQVTGVDFSKESINIANKFKSPVYRIKYLRFTKYFKREI
;
A
#
# COMPACT_ATOMS: atom_id res chain seq x y z
N MET A 1 34.84 -1.27 6.20
CA MET A 1 33.67 -1.59 7.05
C MET A 1 32.35 -1.37 6.31
N THR A 2 32.18 -0.22 5.63
CA THR A 2 31.02 0.16 4.79
C THR A 2 30.59 -0.90 3.77
N LYS A 3 31.49 -1.41 2.92
CA LYS A 3 31.15 -2.44 1.90
C LYS A 3 30.56 -3.76 2.45
N ARG A 4 30.77 -4.08 3.73
CA ARG A 4 30.17 -5.26 4.39
C ARG A 4 28.76 -4.95 4.89
N LEU A 5 28.58 -3.77 5.50
CA LEU A 5 27.28 -3.25 5.92
C LEU A 5 26.33 -3.08 4.72
N ASP A 6 26.81 -2.53 3.60
CA ASP A 6 26.01 -2.37 2.38
C ASP A 6 25.49 -3.70 1.84
N ARG A 7 26.32 -4.75 1.90
CA ARG A 7 25.91 -6.10 1.47
C ARG A 7 24.89 -6.72 2.43
N ILE A 8 25.06 -6.53 3.74
CA ILE A 8 24.11 -7.02 4.74
C ILE A 8 22.75 -6.32 4.57
N ASN A 9 22.75 -5.01 4.39
CA ASN A 9 21.53 -4.22 4.14
C ASN A 9 20.84 -4.67 2.85
N LYS A 10 21.60 -4.88 1.78
CA LYS A 10 21.04 -5.39 0.51
C LYS A 10 20.40 -6.77 0.67
N LYS A 11 21.01 -7.68 1.45
CA LYS A 11 20.41 -8.99 1.73
C LYS A 11 19.11 -8.85 2.52
N ALA A 12 19.07 -7.96 3.51
CA ALA A 12 17.87 -7.68 4.30
C ALA A 12 16.75 -7.06 3.45
N GLU A 13 17.07 -6.10 2.58
CA GLU A 13 16.11 -5.49 1.64
C GLU A 13 15.50 -6.53 0.70
N ILE A 14 16.32 -7.41 0.11
CA ILE A 14 15.85 -8.49 -0.77
C ILE A 14 14.96 -9.46 0.01
N ALA A 15 15.38 -9.91 1.19
CA ALA A 15 14.59 -10.83 2.01
C ALA A 15 13.25 -10.22 2.41
N ASN A 16 13.23 -8.93 2.78
CA ASN A 16 12.01 -8.20 3.09
C ASN A 16 11.09 -8.08 1.87
N GLN A 17 11.64 -7.79 0.68
CA GLN A 17 10.83 -7.76 -0.54
C GLN A 17 10.22 -9.13 -0.88
N VAL A 18 11.01 -10.20 -0.82
CA VAL A 18 10.50 -11.56 -1.04
C VAL A 18 9.36 -11.88 -0.07
N PHE A 19 9.54 -11.59 1.21
CA PHE A 19 8.51 -11.80 2.21
C PHE A 19 7.21 -11.05 1.89
N TRP A 20 7.30 -9.76 1.53
CA TRP A 20 6.12 -8.95 1.22
C TRP A 20 5.47 -9.31 -0.12
N ASP A 21 6.25 -9.79 -1.10
CA ASP A 21 5.72 -10.34 -2.35
C ASP A 21 4.94 -11.66 -2.07
N GLU A 22 5.45 -12.54 -1.21
CA GLU A 22 4.81 -13.81 -0.84
C GLU A 22 3.50 -13.62 -0.05
N ILE A 23 3.53 -12.79 1.00
CA ILE A 23 2.39 -12.60 1.91
C ILE A 23 1.22 -11.87 1.25
N ALA A 24 1.46 -11.12 0.18
CA ALA A 24 0.43 -10.38 -0.54
C ALA A 24 -0.74 -11.28 -0.99
N SER A 25 -0.42 -12.49 -1.48
CA SER A 25 -1.42 -13.47 -1.92
C SER A 25 -2.23 -14.05 -0.76
N VAL A 26 -1.61 -14.19 0.42
CA VAL A 26 -2.27 -14.66 1.64
C VAL A 26 -3.24 -13.58 2.13
N HIS A 27 -2.79 -12.33 2.25
CA HIS A 27 -3.63 -11.23 2.70
C HIS A 27 -4.79 -10.95 1.74
N TYR A 28 -4.60 -11.12 0.42
CA TYR A 28 -5.71 -11.02 -0.53
C TYR A 28 -6.84 -12.03 -0.25
N LYS A 29 -6.51 -13.22 0.25
CA LYS A 29 -7.49 -14.25 0.59
C LYS A 29 -8.08 -14.05 1.99
N SER A 30 -7.33 -13.43 2.90
CA SER A 30 -7.71 -13.28 4.30
C SER A 30 -8.40 -11.95 4.64
N TYR A 31 -8.22 -10.91 3.83
CA TYR A 31 -8.82 -9.60 4.07
C TYR A 31 -10.22 -9.50 3.47
N ASP A 32 -11.02 -8.56 3.99
CA ASP A 32 -12.42 -8.38 3.61
C ASP A 32 -12.57 -7.52 2.33
N ILE A 33 -11.97 -8.01 1.23
CA ILE A 33 -11.95 -7.32 -0.08
C ILE A 33 -13.37 -7.16 -0.64
N GLU A 34 -14.29 -8.06 -0.31
CA GLU A 34 -15.67 -8.01 -0.80
C GLU A 34 -16.43 -6.79 -0.23
N LYS A 35 -16.18 -6.39 1.03
CA LYS A 35 -16.71 -5.11 1.55
C LYS A 35 -16.23 -3.92 0.73
N LEU A 36 -14.95 -3.89 0.37
CA LEU A 36 -14.39 -2.81 -0.46
C LEU A 36 -15.04 -2.75 -1.85
N LYS A 37 -15.26 -3.91 -2.48
CA LYS A 37 -15.96 -3.98 -3.79
C LYS A 37 -17.40 -3.50 -3.71
N GLN A 38 -18.05 -3.65 -2.56
CA GLN A 38 -19.38 -3.12 -2.28
C GLN A 38 -19.37 -1.62 -1.89
N GLY A 39 -18.20 -0.97 -1.95
CA GLY A 39 -18.05 0.44 -1.59
C GLY A 39 -18.13 0.71 -0.09
N LYS A 40 -17.77 -0.28 0.75
CA LYS A 40 -17.67 -0.13 2.20
C LYS A 40 -16.21 0.01 2.60
N SER A 41 -15.89 1.08 3.32
CA SER A 41 -14.57 1.34 3.90
C SER A 41 -14.23 0.32 4.99
N LEU A 42 -12.94 -0.05 5.08
CA LEU A 42 -12.39 -0.86 6.18
C LEU A 42 -11.67 -0.01 7.25
N ILE A 43 -11.61 1.32 7.07
CA ILE A 43 -11.05 2.22 8.09
C ILE A 43 -12.01 2.28 9.27
N ASP A 44 -11.48 2.10 10.48
CA ASP A 44 -12.28 2.17 11.69
C ASP A 44 -12.57 3.62 12.14
N GLU A 45 -13.48 3.77 13.10
CA GLU A 45 -13.93 5.09 13.55
C GLU A 45 -12.84 5.87 14.31
N ILE A 46 -11.86 5.18 14.92
CA ILE A 46 -10.73 5.86 15.58
C ILE A 46 -9.86 6.50 14.50
N GLN A 47 -9.47 5.74 13.48
CA GLN A 47 -8.68 6.24 12.36
C GLN A 47 -9.37 7.40 11.63
N LYS A 48 -10.69 7.31 11.39
CA LYS A 48 -11.47 8.41 10.80
C LYS A 48 -11.44 9.67 11.66
N LYS A 49 -11.56 9.52 12.98
CA LYS A 49 -11.53 10.64 13.92
C LYS A 49 -10.17 11.32 13.96
N GLU A 50 -9.09 10.55 14.00
CA GLU A 50 -7.72 11.08 14.07
C GLU A 50 -7.30 11.78 12.78
N ILE A 51 -7.66 11.24 11.62
CA ILE A 51 -7.34 11.84 10.31
C ILE A 51 -8.31 12.98 9.94
N GLY A 52 -9.56 12.87 10.38
CA GLY A 52 -10.64 13.78 10.02
C GLY A 52 -11.13 13.60 8.58
N SER A 53 -11.92 14.56 8.10
CA SER A 53 -12.50 14.49 6.75
C SER A 53 -11.43 14.57 5.66
N VAL A 54 -11.45 13.58 4.77
CA VAL A 54 -10.57 13.47 3.58
C VAL A 54 -11.29 13.77 2.27
N LYS A 55 -12.57 14.12 2.33
CA LYS A 55 -13.41 14.37 1.16
C LYS A 55 -12.76 15.43 0.24
N ASP A 56 -12.65 15.09 -1.05
CA ASP A 56 -12.08 15.90 -2.12
C ASP A 56 -10.58 16.25 -1.96
N LYS A 57 -9.91 15.76 -0.91
CA LYS A 57 -8.47 16.00 -0.67
C LYS A 57 -7.60 14.99 -1.41
N SER A 58 -6.35 15.38 -1.66
CA SER A 58 -5.31 14.45 -2.12
C SER A 58 -4.67 13.73 -0.94
N LEU A 59 -4.50 12.42 -1.04
CA LEU A 59 -3.91 11.57 0.00
C LEU A 59 -2.82 10.68 -0.59
N LEU A 60 -1.62 10.74 0.01
CA LEU A 60 -0.51 9.84 -0.29
C LEU A 60 -0.43 8.79 0.81
N HIS A 61 -0.64 7.52 0.47
CA HIS A 61 -0.57 6.40 1.40
C HIS A 61 0.71 5.60 1.13
N LEU A 62 1.69 5.76 2.01
CA LEU A 62 2.98 5.06 1.93
C LEU A 62 2.87 3.65 2.51
N GLN A 63 3.60 2.70 1.93
CA GLN A 63 3.59 1.29 2.32
C GLN A 63 2.18 0.71 2.27
N CYS A 64 1.48 0.97 1.16
CA CYS A 64 0.06 0.70 1.05
C CYS A 64 -0.31 -0.79 0.99
N HIS A 65 0.69 -1.68 0.90
CA HIS A 65 0.54 -3.12 0.71
C HIS A 65 -0.46 -3.42 -0.42
N ILE A 66 -1.39 -4.34 -0.20
CA ILE A 66 -2.43 -4.71 -1.19
C ILE A 66 -3.51 -3.65 -1.37
N GLY A 67 -3.41 -2.48 -0.72
CA GLY A 67 -4.23 -1.31 -1.02
C GLY A 67 -5.60 -1.25 -0.36
N THR A 68 -5.90 -2.09 0.65
CA THR A 68 -7.21 -2.09 1.33
C THR A 68 -7.55 -0.73 1.94
N ASP A 69 -6.62 -0.17 2.70
CA ASP A 69 -6.83 1.09 3.40
C ASP A 69 -6.81 2.26 2.41
N SER A 70 -5.98 2.17 1.37
CA SER A 70 -5.96 3.16 0.28
C SER A 70 -7.30 3.24 -0.43
N LEU A 71 -7.89 2.09 -0.78
CA LEU A 71 -9.20 2.04 -1.40
C LEU A 71 -10.28 2.50 -0.42
N SER A 72 -10.17 2.15 0.86
CA SER A 72 -11.09 2.62 1.89
C SER A 72 -11.09 4.15 2.01
N TRP A 73 -9.92 4.79 2.02
CA TRP A 73 -9.85 6.26 2.00
C TRP A 73 -10.43 6.87 0.72
N ALA A 74 -10.34 6.17 -0.41
CA ALA A 74 -11.00 6.61 -1.64
C ALA A 74 -12.53 6.45 -1.57
N VAL A 75 -13.04 5.43 -0.87
CA VAL A 75 -14.46 5.28 -0.51
C VAL A 75 -14.94 6.45 0.36
N GLU A 76 -14.12 6.90 1.30
CA GLU A 76 -14.37 8.09 2.14
C GLU A 76 -14.24 9.43 1.37
N GLY A 77 -13.97 9.38 0.05
CA GLY A 77 -13.98 10.54 -0.84
C GLY A 77 -12.61 11.18 -1.11
N ALA A 78 -11.51 10.55 -0.70
CA ALA A 78 -10.17 11.03 -1.01
C ALA A 78 -9.73 10.71 -2.45
N GLN A 79 -8.78 11.49 -2.97
CA GLN A 79 -8.04 11.23 -4.19
C GLN A 79 -6.71 10.58 -3.82
N VAL A 80 -6.62 9.27 -3.95
CA VAL A 80 -5.57 8.47 -3.30
C VAL A 80 -4.46 8.07 -4.25
N THR A 81 -3.22 8.23 -3.79
CA THR A 81 -2.03 7.59 -4.36
C THR A 81 -1.47 6.61 -3.34
N GLY A 82 -1.65 5.31 -3.58
CA GLY A 82 -1.01 4.25 -2.80
C GLY A 82 0.39 3.94 -3.35
N VAL A 83 1.36 3.78 -2.47
CA VAL A 83 2.76 3.50 -2.83
C VAL A 83 3.29 2.31 -2.05
N ASP A 84 3.87 1.34 -2.75
CA ASP A 84 4.53 0.18 -2.12
C ASP A 84 5.74 -0.27 -2.95
N PHE A 85 6.62 -1.08 -2.37
CA PHE A 85 7.79 -1.65 -3.05
C PHE A 85 7.54 -3.10 -3.53
N SER A 86 6.62 -3.81 -2.86
CA SER A 86 6.18 -5.15 -3.24
C SER A 86 5.46 -5.09 -4.59
N LYS A 87 5.97 -5.85 -5.55
CA LYS A 87 5.37 -5.93 -6.88
C LYS A 87 4.04 -6.66 -6.80
N GLU A 88 4.00 -7.75 -6.05
CA GLU A 88 2.79 -8.55 -5.93
C GLU A 88 1.68 -7.82 -5.19
N SER A 89 2.04 -7.02 -4.17
CA SER A 89 1.07 -6.17 -3.48
C SER A 89 0.42 -5.15 -4.41
N ILE A 90 1.23 -4.45 -5.21
CA ILE A 90 0.71 -3.47 -6.18
C ILE A 90 -0.08 -4.14 -7.31
N ASN A 91 0.32 -5.33 -7.76
CA ASN A 91 -0.45 -6.10 -8.74
C ASN A 91 -1.85 -6.43 -8.19
N ILE A 92 -1.92 -6.91 -6.95
CA ILE A 92 -3.18 -7.24 -6.28
C ILE A 92 -4.04 -6.00 -6.07
N ALA A 93 -3.46 -4.90 -5.57
CA ALA A 93 -4.16 -3.63 -5.39
C ALA A 93 -4.81 -3.14 -6.70
N ASN A 94 -4.10 -3.29 -7.83
CA ASN A 94 -4.64 -2.96 -9.15
C ASN A 94 -5.71 -3.94 -9.66
N LYS A 95 -5.73 -5.21 -9.21
CA LYS A 95 -6.72 -6.20 -9.64
C LYS A 95 -8.12 -5.91 -9.10
N PHE A 96 -8.24 -5.41 -7.86
CA PHE A 96 -9.55 -5.20 -7.24
C PHE A 96 -9.97 -3.74 -7.09
N LYS A 97 -9.11 -2.77 -7.45
CA LYS A 97 -9.51 -1.36 -7.44
C LYS A 97 -10.72 -1.14 -8.35
N SER A 98 -11.65 -0.29 -7.91
CA SER A 98 -12.78 0.10 -8.73
C SER A 98 -12.47 1.40 -9.49
N PRO A 99 -12.82 1.49 -10.79
CA PRO A 99 -12.60 2.70 -11.59
C PRO A 99 -13.48 3.88 -11.16
N VAL A 100 -14.50 3.64 -10.33
CA VAL A 100 -15.37 4.71 -9.78
C VAL A 100 -14.62 5.62 -8.81
N TYR A 101 -13.55 5.11 -8.18
CA TYR A 101 -12.75 5.85 -7.21
C TYR A 101 -11.50 6.45 -7.84
N ARG A 102 -11.12 7.65 -7.39
CA ARG A 102 -9.89 8.32 -7.82
C ARG A 102 -8.69 7.75 -7.08
N ILE A 103 -8.22 6.59 -7.52
CA ILE A 103 -7.09 5.90 -6.91
C ILE A 103 -6.05 5.41 -7.92
N LYS A 104 -4.78 5.68 -7.63
CA LYS A 104 -3.62 5.13 -8.36
C LYS A 104 -2.67 4.42 -7.41
N TYR A 105 -2.04 3.36 -7.90
CA TYR A 105 -1.03 2.60 -7.17
C TYR A 105 0.29 2.67 -7.92
N LEU A 106 1.35 3.03 -7.21
CA LEU A 106 2.69 3.15 -7.76
C LEU A 106 3.62 2.20 -7.02
N ARG A 107 4.47 1.50 -7.79
CA ARG A 107 5.57 0.75 -7.22
C ARG A 107 6.83 1.61 -7.20
N PHE A 108 7.57 1.63 -6.09
CA PHE A 108 8.93 2.14 -6.08
C PHE A 108 9.95 1.01 -6.02
N THR A 109 11.05 1.15 -6.78
CA THR A 109 12.03 0.06 -6.97
C THR A 109 13.44 0.44 -6.52
N LYS A 110 13.61 1.65 -5.95
CA LYS A 110 14.91 2.15 -5.52
C LYS A 110 14.82 2.50 -4.03
N TYR A 111 15.45 1.68 -3.20
CA TYR A 111 15.93 2.16 -1.90
C TYR A 111 16.88 3.31 -2.21
N PHE A 112 16.62 4.49 -1.64
CA PHE A 112 17.48 5.66 -1.80
C PHE A 112 18.93 5.19 -1.59
N LYS A 113 19.80 5.37 -2.61
CA LYS A 113 21.23 5.29 -2.37
C LYS A 113 21.50 6.30 -1.26
N ARG A 114 21.85 5.81 -0.08
CA ARG A 114 22.48 6.65 0.95
C ARG A 114 23.81 7.09 0.36
N GLU A 115 23.81 8.23 -0.31
CA GLU A 115 25.04 9.00 -0.48
C GLU A 115 25.33 9.62 0.88
N ILE A 116 26.25 8.99 1.61
CA ILE A 116 26.93 9.55 2.78
C ILE A 116 28.41 9.56 2.42
#